data_AF-A0A0D3H1Z2-F1
#
_entry.id   AF-A0A0D3H1Z2-F1
#
_cell.length_a   1.000
_cell.length_b   1.000
_cell.length_c   1.000
_cell.angle_alpha   90.00
_cell.angle_beta   90.00
_cell.angle_gamma   90.00
#
_symmetry.space_group_name_H-M   'P 1'
#
loop_
_entity.id
_entity.type
_entity.pdbx_description
1 polymer ?
#
loop_
_entity_poly.entity_id
_entity_poly.type
_entity_poly.pdbx_seq_one_letter_code
_entity_poly.pdbx_strand_id
1 'polypeptide(L)'
;MESEVCWLLCAALAAAMACYYLTGTMRRRWRRLPPGPTPLPVIGNGWRRWAEKRYDKVFGIFDSPLGRRSTGKHADAGAGDFLDSLLDLMSAGTIARDDVTSIMYDLFGAGTDTIAITVEWAMAELLRNPSVIAKAHAEMNNVLAGKVKATKMEENDVEKLPYLQAVVKEVMRLHPAAPILVPHRAEEDGAEIGGYAVPKGSTVIFNVWAIMRDLVAWERPEEFMPERFLDMAEEVDFRGKDHKFMPFGTGRRLCLGLSMAKRVVPFILASLLHAFEWRLPAGVTAEALDLSEKFTTVNVHVLVTPIKAIPILASDQI
;
A
#
# COMPACT_ATOMS: atom_id res chain seq x y z
N MET A 1 4.18 -4.04 26.01
CA MET A 1 2.94 -3.35 25.59
C MET A 1 3.09 -1.82 25.67
N GLU A 2 3.48 -1.22 26.80
CA GLU A 2 3.65 0.26 26.89
C GLU A 2 4.78 0.83 26.01
N SER A 3 5.86 0.07 25.80
CA SER A 3 6.98 0.48 24.95
C SER A 3 6.65 0.55 23.46
N GLU A 4 5.83 -0.39 22.96
CA GLU A 4 5.47 -0.46 21.54
C GLU A 4 4.46 0.61 21.14
N VAL A 5 3.51 0.92 22.03
CA VAL A 5 2.57 2.04 21.84
C VAL A 5 3.31 3.37 21.79
N CYS A 6 4.36 3.55 22.58
CA CYS A 6 5.20 4.74 22.55
C CYS A 6 5.97 4.88 21.23
N TRP A 7 6.47 3.77 20.67
CA TRP A 7 7.12 3.77 19.35
C TRP A 7 6.14 4.03 18.21
N LEU A 8 4.93 3.46 18.27
CA LEU A 8 3.86 3.71 17.30
C LEU A 8 3.40 5.17 17.31
N LEU A 9 3.28 5.79 18.50
CA LEU A 9 2.99 7.22 18.62
C LEU A 9 4.13 8.08 18.07
N CYS A 10 5.39 7.73 18.33
CA CYS A 10 6.55 8.44 17.77
C CYS A 10 6.65 8.30 16.25
N ALA A 11 6.36 7.13 15.68
CA ALA A 11 6.33 6.88 14.24
C ALA A 11 5.15 7.62 13.57
N ALA A 12 3.98 7.63 14.20
CA ALA A 12 2.82 8.38 13.75
C ALA A 12 3.07 9.90 13.80
N LEU A 13 3.77 10.40 14.83
CA LEU A 13 4.21 11.79 14.91
C LEU A 13 5.28 12.10 13.85
N ALA A 14 6.19 11.18 13.54
CA ALA A 14 7.19 11.35 12.49
C ALA A 14 6.57 11.36 11.08
N ALA A 15 5.59 10.48 10.82
CA ALA A 15 4.81 10.46 9.58
C ALA A 15 3.91 11.69 9.46
N ALA A 16 3.27 12.11 10.55
CA ALA A 16 2.53 13.37 10.60
C ALA A 16 3.44 14.59 10.39
N MET A 17 4.68 14.56 10.91
CA MET A 17 5.69 15.57 10.61
C MET A 17 6.12 15.50 9.15
N ALA A 18 6.31 14.33 8.55
CA ALA A 18 6.62 14.19 7.13
C ALA A 18 5.47 14.75 6.27
N CYS A 19 4.22 14.42 6.56
CA CYS A 19 3.02 15.02 5.93
C CYS A 19 2.92 16.54 6.20
N TYR A 20 3.28 17.01 7.39
CA TYR A 20 3.35 18.44 7.72
C TYR A 20 4.46 19.16 6.97
N TYR A 21 5.58 18.50 6.67
CA TYR A 21 6.67 19.03 5.85
C TYR A 21 6.34 18.96 4.35
N LEU A 22 5.63 17.93 3.91
CA LEU A 22 5.07 17.80 2.55
C LEU A 22 4.02 18.89 2.28
N THR A 23 3.15 19.19 3.25
CA THR A 23 2.25 20.36 3.18
C THR A 23 2.99 21.68 3.44
N GLY A 24 4.11 21.62 4.17
CA GLY A 24 5.03 22.73 4.43
C GLY A 24 5.84 23.20 3.22
N THR A 25 6.12 22.33 2.27
CA THR A 25 6.72 22.67 0.96
C THR A 25 5.66 23.13 -0.04
N MET A 26 4.44 22.58 -0.01
CA MET A 26 3.26 23.15 -0.68
C MET A 26 2.86 24.55 -0.12
N ARG A 27 3.36 24.90 1.07
CA ARG A 27 3.12 26.18 1.75
C ARG A 27 3.70 27.40 1.03
N ARG A 28 4.49 27.23 -0.04
CA ARG A 28 4.89 28.36 -0.88
C ARG A 28 3.71 29.01 -1.63
N ARG A 29 2.55 28.34 -1.75
CA ARG A 29 1.39 28.87 -2.50
C ARG A 29 0.20 29.34 -1.65
N TRP A 30 0.13 28.99 -0.36
CA TRP A 30 -0.94 29.46 0.54
C TRP A 30 -0.44 30.56 1.48
N ARG A 31 -0.57 31.82 1.05
CA ARG A 31 -0.44 32.96 1.97
C ARG A 31 -1.65 32.99 2.91
N ARG A 32 -1.34 33.08 4.21
CA ARG A 32 -2.20 33.33 5.38
C ARG A 32 -2.95 32.13 5.98
N LEU A 33 -2.21 31.27 6.67
CA LEU A 33 -2.68 30.63 7.91
C LEU A 33 -1.88 31.20 9.09
N PRO A 34 -2.48 31.33 10.29
CA PRO A 34 -1.80 31.85 11.47
C PRO A 34 -0.57 31.00 11.85
N PRO A 35 0.45 31.60 12.49
CA PRO A 35 1.72 30.93 12.76
C PRO A 35 1.50 29.77 13.75
N GLY A 36 1.62 28.54 13.26
CA GLY A 36 1.89 27.38 14.11
C GLY A 36 3.27 27.53 14.78
N PRO A 37 3.56 26.74 15.83
CA PRO A 37 4.76 26.91 16.64
C PRO A 37 6.02 26.83 15.77
N THR A 38 6.87 27.85 15.91
CA THR A 38 8.18 27.97 15.27
C THR A 38 9.03 26.76 15.64
N PRO A 39 9.60 26.00 14.68
CA PRO A 39 10.50 24.91 15.02
C PRO A 39 11.73 25.44 15.76
N LEU A 40 12.18 24.72 16.79
CA LEU A 40 13.35 25.12 17.58
C LEU A 40 14.60 25.29 16.66
N PRO A 41 15.36 26.40 16.76
CA PRO A 41 16.19 26.92 15.66
C PRO A 41 17.39 26.05 15.24
N VAL A 42 17.80 25.09 16.08
CA VAL A 42 19.10 24.41 15.95
C VAL A 42 18.97 22.97 15.42
N ILE A 43 17.86 22.27 15.70
CA ILE A 43 17.67 20.87 15.27
C ILE A 43 16.77 20.80 14.02
N GLY A 44 15.72 21.64 13.92
CA GLY A 44 14.76 21.56 12.80
C GLY A 44 15.30 22.02 11.43
N ASN A 45 16.23 22.97 11.40
CA ASN A 45 16.71 23.56 10.14
C ASN A 45 17.73 22.67 9.39
N GLY A 46 18.46 21.81 10.10
CA GLY A 46 19.38 20.83 9.50
C GLY A 46 18.61 19.70 8.82
N TRP A 47 17.68 19.08 9.55
CA TRP A 47 16.79 18.04 9.05
C TRP A 47 15.89 18.53 7.91
N ARG A 48 15.37 19.76 8.00
CA ARG A 48 14.60 20.38 6.93
C ARG A 48 15.43 20.56 5.66
N ARG A 49 16.63 21.14 5.74
CA ARG A 49 17.51 21.31 4.57
C ARG A 49 17.97 19.97 3.98
N TRP A 50 18.19 18.98 4.82
CA TRP A 50 18.52 17.62 4.41
C TRP A 50 17.35 16.95 3.68
N ALA A 51 16.12 17.15 4.16
CA ALA A 51 14.90 16.66 3.54
C ALA A 51 14.63 17.38 2.22
N GLU A 52 14.72 18.71 2.19
CA GLU A 52 14.58 19.53 0.98
C GLU A 52 15.54 19.05 -0.13
N LYS A 53 16.84 18.83 0.19
CA LYS A 53 17.80 18.28 -0.80
C LYS A 53 17.42 16.89 -1.32
N ARG A 54 16.85 16.02 -0.48
CA ARG A 54 16.38 14.69 -0.90
C ARG A 54 15.15 14.80 -1.78
N TYR A 55 14.21 15.68 -1.42
CA TYR A 55 13.04 15.96 -2.24
C TYR A 55 13.46 16.52 -3.58
N ASP A 56 14.30 17.56 -3.65
CA ASP A 56 14.78 18.11 -4.92
C ASP A 56 15.40 17.04 -5.82
N LYS A 57 16.14 16.09 -5.24
CA LYS A 57 16.70 14.96 -5.98
C LYS A 57 15.61 14.01 -6.51
N VAL A 58 14.58 13.71 -5.72
CA VAL A 58 13.47 12.83 -6.11
C VAL A 58 12.57 13.52 -7.13
N PHE A 59 12.19 14.76 -6.90
CA PHE A 59 11.42 15.59 -7.84
C PHE A 59 12.19 15.76 -9.17
N GLY A 60 13.52 15.91 -9.11
CA GLY A 60 14.39 15.96 -10.28
C GLY A 60 14.40 14.71 -11.16
N ILE A 61 13.97 13.55 -10.63
CA ILE A 61 13.78 12.32 -11.45
C ILE A 61 12.70 12.55 -12.51
N PHE A 62 11.67 13.33 -12.18
CA PHE A 62 10.55 13.61 -13.08
C PHE A 62 10.86 14.71 -14.10
N ASP A 63 11.85 15.57 -13.85
CA ASP A 63 12.18 16.69 -14.74
C ASP A 63 12.57 16.23 -16.15
N SER A 64 13.35 15.16 -16.27
CA SER A 64 13.79 14.63 -17.57
C SER A 64 12.63 14.03 -18.38
N PRO A 65 11.81 13.10 -17.85
CA PRO A 65 10.59 12.63 -18.53
C PRO A 65 9.64 13.77 -18.91
N LEU A 66 9.38 14.71 -17.98
CA LEU A 66 8.50 15.86 -18.21
C LEU A 66 8.99 16.75 -19.35
N GLY A 67 10.27 17.13 -19.35
CA GLY A 67 10.85 17.99 -20.37
C GLY A 67 10.95 17.32 -21.75
N ARG A 68 11.20 16.01 -21.80
CA ARG A 68 11.20 15.25 -23.06
C ARG A 68 9.83 15.22 -23.72
N ARG A 69 8.77 15.02 -22.92
CA ARG A 69 7.40 14.92 -23.42
C ARG A 69 6.74 16.26 -23.71
N SER A 70 7.03 17.29 -22.91
CA SER A 70 6.50 18.64 -23.15
C SER A 70 7.03 19.30 -24.43
N THR A 71 8.14 18.81 -24.99
CA THR A 71 8.74 19.33 -26.23
C THR A 71 8.27 18.61 -27.50
N GLY A 72 7.32 17.67 -27.39
CA GLY A 72 6.74 16.97 -28.53
C GLY A 72 7.69 15.99 -29.23
N LYS A 73 8.86 15.69 -28.66
CA LYS A 73 9.87 14.77 -29.25
C LYS A 73 9.49 13.27 -29.15
N HIS A 74 8.21 12.94 -29.04
CA HIS A 74 7.70 11.59 -28.77
C HIS A 74 6.55 11.17 -29.70
N ALA A 75 6.68 11.43 -31.00
CA ALA A 75 5.65 11.09 -31.98
C ALA A 75 5.47 9.57 -32.24
N ASP A 76 6.20 8.66 -31.59
CA ASP A 76 6.21 7.24 -32.04
C ASP A 76 6.30 6.15 -30.94
N ALA A 77 6.12 6.48 -29.65
CA ALA A 77 6.03 5.43 -28.62
C ALA A 77 5.21 5.89 -27.41
N GLY A 78 3.93 5.49 -27.38
CA GLY A 78 3.09 5.56 -26.18
C GLY A 78 2.36 6.88 -25.91
N ALA A 79 1.69 7.44 -26.92
CA ALA A 79 0.75 8.55 -26.70
C ALA A 79 -0.48 8.06 -25.91
N GLY A 80 -0.85 8.80 -24.85
CA GLY A 80 -2.12 8.61 -24.14
C GLY A 80 -2.02 7.98 -22.75
N ASP A 81 -0.85 8.05 -22.10
CA ASP A 81 -0.73 7.59 -20.71
C ASP A 81 -1.15 8.68 -19.69
N PHE A 82 -1.09 8.34 -18.39
CA PHE A 82 -1.50 9.24 -17.33
C PHE A 82 -0.69 10.54 -17.29
N LEU A 83 0.61 10.48 -17.63
CA LEU A 83 1.43 11.68 -17.65
C LEU A 83 1.02 12.60 -18.81
N ASP A 84 0.71 12.04 -19.97
CA ASP A 84 0.23 12.84 -21.10
C ASP A 84 -1.08 13.55 -20.76
N SER A 85 -2.00 12.88 -20.07
CA SER A 85 -3.24 13.49 -19.58
C SER A 85 -2.98 14.68 -18.63
N LEU A 86 -1.97 14.58 -17.76
CA LEU A 86 -1.56 15.69 -16.89
C LEU A 86 -0.89 16.83 -17.68
N LEU A 87 -0.11 16.51 -18.71
CA LEU A 87 0.51 17.50 -19.60
C LEU A 87 -0.54 18.26 -20.43
N ASP A 88 -1.62 17.59 -20.85
CA ASP A 88 -2.75 18.22 -21.53
C ASP A 88 -3.47 19.21 -20.61
N LEU A 89 -3.76 18.80 -19.36
CA LEU A 89 -4.34 19.70 -18.35
C LEU A 89 -3.43 20.89 -18.02
N MET A 90 -2.11 20.65 -17.99
CA MET A 90 -1.12 21.71 -17.80
C MET A 90 -1.10 22.68 -18.99
N SER A 91 -1.17 22.17 -20.22
CA SER A 91 -1.19 22.95 -21.45
C SER A 91 -2.49 23.77 -21.58
N ALA A 92 -3.61 23.23 -21.07
CA ALA A 92 -4.89 23.93 -20.94
C ALA A 92 -4.92 24.94 -19.79
N GLY A 93 -3.83 25.09 -19.01
CA GLY A 93 -3.75 26.03 -17.89
C GLY A 93 -4.58 25.63 -16.66
N THR A 94 -5.05 24.39 -16.59
CA THR A 94 -5.87 23.88 -15.47
C THR A 94 -5.02 23.56 -14.24
N ILE A 95 -3.80 23.07 -14.46
CA ILE A 95 -2.83 22.73 -13.40
C ILE A 95 -1.45 23.30 -13.73
N ALA A 96 -0.63 23.57 -12.71
CA ALA A 96 0.75 24.02 -12.89
C ALA A 96 1.71 22.84 -13.04
N ARG A 97 2.92 23.10 -13.56
CA ARG A 97 3.99 22.09 -13.65
C ARG A 97 4.28 21.42 -12.31
N ASP A 98 4.34 22.21 -11.24
CA ASP A 98 4.59 21.70 -9.89
C ASP A 98 3.48 20.75 -9.41
N ASP A 99 2.24 20.99 -9.85
CA ASP A 99 1.10 20.11 -9.55
C ASP A 99 1.28 18.76 -10.28
N VAL A 100 1.70 18.78 -11.55
CA VAL A 100 2.05 17.56 -12.32
C VAL A 100 3.15 16.78 -11.60
N THR A 101 4.24 17.45 -11.21
CA THR A 101 5.36 16.76 -10.55
C THR A 101 4.94 16.18 -9.19
N SER A 102 4.10 16.89 -8.43
CA SER A 102 3.59 16.42 -7.14
C SER A 102 2.66 15.22 -7.31
N ILE A 103 1.74 15.25 -8.28
CA ILE A 103 0.83 14.12 -8.57
C ILE A 103 1.63 12.88 -8.99
N MET A 104 2.65 13.05 -9.84
CA MET A 104 3.51 11.93 -10.25
C MET A 104 4.28 11.36 -9.06
N TYR A 105 4.83 12.22 -8.20
CA TYR A 105 5.50 11.78 -6.97
C TYR A 105 4.55 10.98 -6.06
N ASP A 106 3.35 11.50 -5.79
CA ASP A 106 2.36 10.84 -4.95
C ASP A 106 1.95 9.47 -5.52
N LEU A 107 1.75 9.38 -6.84
CA LEU A 107 1.37 8.14 -7.52
C LEU A 107 2.47 7.06 -7.36
N PHE A 108 3.72 7.41 -7.64
CA PHE A 108 4.82 6.43 -7.52
C PHE A 108 5.10 6.09 -6.06
N GLY A 109 5.19 7.09 -5.18
CA GLY A 109 5.48 6.88 -3.77
C GLY A 109 4.41 6.04 -3.06
N ALA A 110 3.14 6.25 -3.35
CA ALA A 110 2.05 5.48 -2.74
C ALA A 110 1.83 4.12 -3.43
N GLY A 111 2.08 4.03 -4.75
CA GLY A 111 1.69 2.88 -5.57
C GLY A 111 2.73 1.77 -5.68
N THR A 112 4.03 2.05 -5.50
CA THR A 112 5.07 1.01 -5.66
C THR A 112 5.26 0.18 -4.41
N ASP A 113 5.60 0.83 -3.30
CA ASP A 113 6.10 0.13 -2.11
C ASP A 113 4.98 -0.68 -1.45
N THR A 114 3.76 -0.12 -1.41
CA THR A 114 2.60 -0.78 -0.79
C THR A 114 2.22 -2.08 -1.50
N ILE A 115 2.29 -2.11 -2.84
CA ILE A 115 2.04 -3.33 -3.63
C ILE A 115 3.14 -4.36 -3.39
N ALA A 116 4.42 -3.95 -3.48
CA ALA A 116 5.54 -4.85 -3.30
C ALA A 116 5.52 -5.53 -1.92
N ILE A 117 5.24 -4.75 -0.88
CA ILE A 117 5.15 -5.24 0.51
C ILE A 117 3.97 -6.18 0.69
N THR A 118 2.81 -5.87 0.11
CA THR A 118 1.65 -6.78 0.17
C THR A 118 1.95 -8.11 -0.51
N VAL A 119 2.62 -8.08 -1.67
CA VAL A 119 3.05 -9.30 -2.39
C VAL A 119 4.08 -10.08 -1.58
N GLU A 120 5.04 -9.41 -0.96
CA GLU A 120 6.05 -10.04 -0.11
C GLU A 120 5.41 -10.75 1.09
N TRP A 121 4.51 -10.09 1.82
CA TRP A 121 3.76 -10.69 2.91
C TRP A 121 2.91 -11.87 2.46
N ALA A 122 2.25 -11.76 1.30
CA ALA A 122 1.47 -12.86 0.75
C ALA A 122 2.35 -14.07 0.42
N MET A 123 3.51 -13.87 -0.21
CA MET A 123 4.45 -14.94 -0.48
C MET A 123 5.00 -15.56 0.82
N ALA A 124 5.27 -14.74 1.84
CA ALA A 124 5.74 -15.20 3.14
C ALA A 124 4.70 -16.10 3.83
N GLU A 125 3.44 -15.66 3.87
CA GLU A 125 2.34 -16.44 4.46
C GLU A 125 2.02 -17.71 3.68
N LEU A 126 2.08 -17.67 2.35
CA LEU A 126 1.89 -18.86 1.52
C LEU A 126 2.99 -19.90 1.76
N LEU A 127 4.25 -19.47 1.89
CA LEU A 127 5.38 -20.36 2.19
C LEU A 127 5.37 -20.87 3.64
N ARG A 128 4.84 -20.07 4.58
CA ARG A 128 4.59 -20.48 5.97
C ARG A 128 3.49 -21.52 6.08
N ASN A 129 2.52 -21.53 5.16
CA ASN A 129 1.32 -22.34 5.23
C ASN A 129 1.17 -23.25 3.98
N PRO A 130 1.84 -24.43 3.95
CA PRO A 130 1.82 -25.34 2.81
C PRO A 130 0.41 -25.78 2.36
N SER A 131 -0.54 -25.88 3.29
CA SER A 131 -1.93 -26.20 2.97
C SER A 131 -2.63 -25.07 2.20
N VAL A 132 -2.32 -23.81 2.50
CA VAL A 132 -2.91 -22.65 1.84
C VAL A 132 -2.37 -22.51 0.42
N ILE A 133 -1.05 -22.60 0.24
CA ILE A 133 -0.45 -22.51 -1.10
C ILE A 133 -0.91 -23.67 -2.00
N ALA A 134 -1.07 -24.89 -1.45
CA ALA A 134 -1.61 -26.02 -2.20
C ALA A 134 -3.07 -25.78 -2.66
N LYS A 135 -3.92 -25.19 -1.81
CA LYS A 135 -5.29 -24.81 -2.20
C LYS A 135 -5.32 -23.74 -3.30
N ALA A 136 -4.44 -22.73 -3.21
CA ALA A 136 -4.30 -21.71 -4.24
C ALA A 136 -3.87 -22.32 -5.59
N HIS A 137 -2.87 -23.22 -5.58
CA HIS A 137 -2.47 -23.95 -6.79
C HIS A 137 -3.61 -24.82 -7.37
N ALA A 138 -4.36 -25.52 -6.51
CA ALA A 138 -5.48 -26.34 -6.95
C ALA A 138 -6.57 -25.50 -7.64
N GLU A 139 -6.91 -24.34 -7.06
CA GLU A 139 -7.83 -23.38 -7.67
C GLU A 139 -7.33 -22.89 -9.03
N MET A 140 -6.07 -22.47 -9.11
CA MET A 140 -5.45 -22.00 -10.35
C MET A 140 -5.44 -23.08 -11.43
N ASN A 141 -5.08 -24.31 -11.08
CA ASN A 141 -5.07 -25.44 -12.02
C ASN A 141 -6.48 -25.73 -12.56
N ASN A 142 -7.51 -25.63 -11.73
CA ASN A 142 -8.90 -25.82 -12.17
C ASN A 142 -9.35 -24.74 -13.16
N VAL A 143 -9.00 -23.46 -12.92
CA VAL A 143 -9.33 -22.36 -13.84
C VAL A 143 -8.60 -22.51 -15.17
N LEU A 144 -7.35 -22.98 -15.14
CA LEU A 144 -6.51 -23.12 -16.33
C LEU A 144 -6.73 -24.42 -17.11
N ALA A 145 -7.31 -25.47 -16.50
CA ALA A 145 -7.55 -26.76 -17.15
C ALA A 145 -8.39 -26.66 -18.44
N GLY A 146 -9.22 -25.62 -18.57
CA GLY A 146 -10.00 -25.35 -19.79
C GLY A 146 -9.22 -24.66 -20.92
N LYS A 147 -7.97 -24.23 -20.68
CA LYS A 147 -7.12 -23.53 -21.65
C LYS A 147 -6.09 -24.51 -22.19
N VAL A 148 -6.29 -24.95 -23.44
CA VAL A 148 -5.52 -26.03 -24.10
C VAL A 148 -3.99 -25.81 -24.08
N LYS A 149 -3.49 -24.58 -23.88
CA LYS A 149 -2.07 -24.24 -23.66
C LYS A 149 -1.92 -22.88 -22.93
N ALA A 150 -2.42 -22.73 -21.71
CA ALA A 150 -2.11 -21.51 -20.95
C ALA A 150 -0.64 -21.53 -20.50
N THR A 151 0.21 -20.80 -21.22
CA THR A 151 1.64 -20.59 -20.86
C THR A 151 1.81 -19.42 -19.89
N LYS A 152 0.74 -18.66 -19.64
CA LYS A 152 0.75 -17.45 -18.81
C LYS A 152 -0.61 -17.24 -18.15
N MET A 153 -0.58 -16.62 -16.97
CA MET A 153 -1.76 -16.13 -16.28
C MET A 153 -2.25 -14.82 -16.94
N GLU A 154 -3.54 -14.72 -17.26
CA GLU A 154 -4.16 -13.50 -17.76
C GLU A 154 -4.98 -12.80 -16.66
N GLU A 155 -5.19 -11.49 -16.77
CA GLU A 155 -5.97 -10.73 -15.78
C GLU A 155 -7.39 -11.30 -15.60
N ASN A 156 -8.04 -11.69 -16.70
CA ASN A 156 -9.38 -12.30 -16.69
C ASN A 156 -9.45 -13.67 -16.00
N ASP A 157 -8.31 -14.36 -15.87
CA ASP A 157 -8.27 -15.63 -15.13
C ASP A 157 -8.23 -15.38 -13.63
N VAL A 158 -7.52 -14.32 -13.21
CA VAL A 158 -7.35 -13.95 -11.81
C VAL A 158 -8.66 -13.51 -11.17
N GLU A 159 -9.59 -12.96 -11.95
CA GLU A 159 -10.95 -12.66 -11.48
C GLU A 159 -11.72 -13.93 -11.06
N LYS A 160 -11.32 -15.11 -11.56
CA LYS A 160 -11.94 -16.41 -11.28
C LYS A 160 -11.23 -17.19 -10.16
N LEU A 161 -10.35 -16.55 -9.40
CA LEU A 161 -9.59 -17.14 -8.30
C LEU A 161 -10.07 -16.64 -6.93
N PRO A 162 -11.30 -16.97 -6.48
CA PRO A 162 -11.85 -16.44 -5.23
C PRO A 162 -11.02 -16.79 -3.99
N TYR A 163 -10.38 -17.95 -3.94
CA TYR A 163 -9.49 -18.33 -2.85
C TYR A 163 -8.21 -17.50 -2.85
N LEU A 164 -7.59 -17.26 -4.02
CA LEU A 164 -6.45 -16.34 -4.10
C LEU A 164 -6.84 -14.91 -3.69
N GLN A 165 -8.04 -14.45 -4.04
CA GLN A 165 -8.57 -13.16 -3.58
C GLN A 165 -8.76 -13.15 -2.05
N ALA A 166 -9.22 -14.26 -1.46
CA ALA A 166 -9.35 -14.43 -0.02
C ALA A 166 -7.98 -14.41 0.69
N VAL A 167 -6.96 -15.03 0.10
CA VAL A 167 -5.56 -14.94 0.55
C VAL A 167 -5.11 -13.48 0.58
N VAL A 168 -5.32 -12.72 -0.49
CA VAL A 168 -4.94 -11.30 -0.54
C VAL A 168 -5.66 -10.48 0.53
N LYS A 169 -6.97 -10.73 0.75
CA LYS A 169 -7.71 -10.05 1.82
C LYS A 169 -7.15 -10.39 3.20
N GLU A 170 -6.86 -11.65 3.48
CA GLU A 170 -6.29 -12.07 4.77
C GLU A 170 -4.89 -11.52 5.00
N VAL A 171 -4.07 -11.44 3.95
CA VAL A 171 -2.77 -10.76 4.01
C VAL A 171 -2.95 -9.28 4.31
N MET A 172 -3.90 -8.59 3.69
CA MET A 172 -4.12 -7.16 3.99
C MET A 172 -4.73 -6.93 5.39
N ARG A 173 -5.47 -7.91 5.93
CA ARG A 173 -6.02 -7.87 7.29
C ARG A 173 -4.92 -8.03 8.34
N LEU A 174 -4.14 -9.09 8.21
CA LEU A 174 -3.07 -9.42 9.13
C LEU A 174 -1.86 -8.52 8.89
N HIS A 175 -1.42 -8.33 7.66
CA HIS A 175 -0.21 -7.56 7.34
C HIS A 175 -0.52 -6.29 6.53
N PRO A 176 -1.26 -5.30 7.07
CA PRO A 176 -1.59 -4.10 6.32
C PRO A 176 -0.33 -3.30 6.03
N ALA A 177 -0.02 -3.08 4.75
CA ALA A 177 1.16 -2.31 4.34
C ALA A 177 1.20 -0.91 4.98
N ALA A 178 0.03 -0.29 5.21
CA ALA A 178 -0.15 0.93 5.98
C ALA A 178 -0.92 0.64 7.29
N PRO A 179 -0.25 0.29 8.40
CA PRO A 179 -0.88 -0.17 9.64
C PRO A 179 -1.56 0.96 10.41
N ILE A 180 -1.04 2.18 10.25
CA ILE A 180 -1.68 3.42 10.64
C ILE A 180 -2.06 4.15 9.35
N LEU A 181 -3.30 4.60 9.18
CA LEU A 181 -3.66 5.34 7.98
C LEU A 181 -3.08 6.75 7.99
N VAL A 182 -3.00 7.39 6.82
CA VAL A 182 -2.57 8.79 6.68
C VAL A 182 -3.38 9.66 7.64
N PRO A 183 -2.76 10.51 8.48
CA PRO A 183 -3.49 11.30 9.48
C PRO A 183 -4.55 12.20 8.86
N HIS A 184 -5.73 12.22 9.48
CA HIS A 184 -6.83 13.12 9.16
C HIS A 184 -6.79 14.36 10.06
N ARG A 185 -7.48 15.42 9.63
CA ARG A 185 -7.66 16.63 10.42
C ARG A 185 -9.14 16.98 10.52
N ALA A 186 -9.61 17.27 11.73
CA ALA A 186 -10.95 17.79 11.95
C ALA A 186 -11.05 19.21 11.37
N GLU A 187 -11.91 19.43 10.38
CA GLU A 187 -12.05 20.73 9.71
C GLU A 187 -13.10 21.65 10.36
N GLU A 188 -14.02 21.06 11.13
CA GLU A 188 -15.14 21.73 11.78
C GLU A 188 -15.26 21.27 13.23
N ASP A 189 -15.84 22.12 14.07
CA ASP A 189 -16.22 21.76 15.44
C ASP A 189 -17.52 20.93 15.43
N GLY A 190 -17.77 20.20 16.51
CA GLY A 190 -18.97 19.35 16.64
C GLY A 190 -18.81 17.93 16.10
N ALA A 191 -17.62 17.55 15.65
CA ALA A 191 -17.29 16.14 15.45
C ALA A 191 -17.25 15.41 16.80
N GLU A 192 -17.82 14.21 16.85
CA GLU A 192 -17.81 13.34 18.02
C GLU A 192 -17.31 11.96 17.63
N ILE A 193 -16.38 11.40 18.41
CA ILE A 193 -15.88 10.03 18.23
C ILE A 193 -16.03 9.30 19.56
N GLY A 194 -16.86 8.26 19.59
CA GLY A 194 -17.05 7.42 20.77
C GLY A 194 -17.53 8.18 22.02
N GLY A 195 -18.38 9.20 21.86
CA GLY A 195 -18.85 10.04 22.98
C GLY A 195 -17.97 11.25 23.28
N TYR A 196 -16.82 11.40 22.62
CA TYR A 196 -15.87 12.49 22.87
C TYR A 196 -15.92 13.54 21.77
N ALA A 197 -16.08 14.80 22.17
CA ALA A 197 -15.96 15.94 21.26
C ALA A 197 -14.53 16.03 20.72
N VAL A 198 -14.42 16.16 19.40
CA VAL A 198 -13.16 16.34 18.67
C VAL A 198 -13.08 17.78 18.18
N PRO A 199 -12.26 18.64 18.82
CA PRO A 199 -12.14 20.04 18.42
C PRO A 199 -11.62 20.19 17.00
N LYS A 200 -12.02 21.26 16.34
CA LYS A 200 -11.45 21.66 15.05
C LYS A 200 -9.92 21.75 15.12
N GLY A 201 -9.28 21.18 14.11
CA GLY A 201 -7.84 21.14 13.95
C GLY A 201 -7.14 19.98 14.65
N SER A 202 -7.87 19.15 15.40
CA SER A 202 -7.37 17.89 15.96
C SER A 202 -6.89 16.95 14.84
N THR A 203 -5.74 16.33 15.06
CA THR A 203 -5.26 15.23 14.22
C THR A 203 -5.93 13.93 14.65
N VAL A 204 -6.56 13.24 13.69
CA VAL A 204 -7.23 11.95 13.92
C VAL A 204 -6.47 10.87 13.17
N ILE A 205 -6.15 9.78 13.87
CA ILE A 205 -5.32 8.70 13.36
C ILE A 205 -6.07 7.39 13.52
N PHE A 206 -6.11 6.58 12.46
CA PHE A 206 -6.76 5.27 12.45
C PHE A 206 -5.69 4.17 12.50
N ASN A 207 -5.69 3.39 13.57
CA ASN A 207 -4.83 2.22 13.72
C ASN A 207 -5.55 0.99 13.14
N VAL A 208 -5.42 0.81 11.82
CA VAL A 208 -6.10 -0.29 11.14
C VAL A 208 -5.47 -1.63 11.46
N TRP A 209 -4.19 -1.68 11.80
CA TRP A 209 -3.54 -2.91 12.29
C TRP A 209 -4.24 -3.45 13.53
N ALA A 210 -4.61 -2.58 14.47
CA ALA A 210 -5.36 -2.98 15.67
C ALA A 210 -6.83 -3.32 15.35
N ILE A 211 -7.52 -2.49 14.55
CA ILE A 211 -8.93 -2.72 14.19
C ILE A 211 -9.11 -4.06 13.47
N MET A 212 -8.20 -4.40 12.56
CA MET A 212 -8.28 -5.63 11.76
C MET A 212 -7.81 -6.89 12.52
N ARG A 213 -7.41 -6.73 13.79
CA ARG A 213 -7.07 -7.79 14.75
C ARG A 213 -7.96 -7.79 15.99
N ASP A 214 -9.01 -7.00 16.01
CA ASP A 214 -9.89 -6.91 17.17
C ASP A 214 -10.56 -8.27 17.45
N LEU A 215 -10.36 -8.80 18.66
CA LEU A 215 -10.87 -10.10 19.12
C LEU A 215 -12.41 -10.18 19.15
N VAL A 216 -13.09 -9.03 19.22
CA VAL A 216 -14.56 -8.93 19.16
C VAL A 216 -15.03 -9.00 17.71
N ALA A 217 -14.24 -8.46 16.77
CA ALA A 217 -14.61 -8.42 15.36
C ALA A 217 -14.15 -9.65 14.56
N TRP A 218 -13.08 -10.33 15.00
CA TRP A 218 -12.45 -11.42 14.28
C TRP A 218 -12.21 -12.64 15.17
N GLU A 219 -12.71 -13.81 14.77
CA GLU A 219 -12.35 -15.08 15.40
C GLU A 219 -10.89 -15.42 15.08
N ARG A 220 -10.10 -15.74 16.12
CA ARG A 220 -8.67 -16.09 16.01
C ARG A 220 -7.91 -15.06 15.15
N PRO A 221 -7.84 -13.78 15.59
CA PRO A 221 -7.39 -12.66 14.76
C PRO A 221 -5.91 -12.74 14.36
N GLU A 222 -5.08 -13.44 15.13
CA GLU A 222 -3.65 -13.62 14.83
C GLU A 222 -3.38 -14.81 13.91
N GLU A 223 -4.38 -15.64 13.62
CA GLU A 223 -4.23 -16.78 12.71
C GLU A 223 -4.48 -16.35 11.27
N PHE A 224 -3.57 -16.75 10.38
CA PHE A 224 -3.72 -16.59 8.94
C PHE A 224 -4.71 -17.61 8.39
N MET A 225 -5.96 -17.20 8.20
CA MET A 225 -7.06 -18.09 7.76
C MET A 225 -7.86 -17.47 6.60
N PRO A 226 -7.38 -17.60 5.35
CA PRO A 226 -8.07 -17.04 4.17
C PRO A 226 -9.53 -17.47 4.03
N GLU A 227 -9.90 -18.65 4.52
CA GLU A 227 -11.25 -19.21 4.46
C GLU A 227 -12.32 -18.25 5.00
N ARG A 228 -12.00 -17.42 6.01
CA ARG A 228 -12.93 -16.44 6.57
C ARG A 228 -13.49 -15.47 5.52
N PHE A 229 -12.70 -15.17 4.49
CA PHE A 229 -13.09 -14.25 3.41
C PHE A 229 -13.83 -14.93 2.27
N LEU A 230 -13.86 -16.27 2.22
CA LEU A 230 -14.79 -17.01 1.36
C LEU A 230 -16.20 -16.97 1.94
N ASP A 231 -16.33 -17.20 3.25
CA ASP A 231 -17.62 -17.21 3.94
C ASP A 231 -18.23 -15.80 4.05
N MET A 232 -17.38 -14.77 4.16
CA MET A 232 -17.78 -13.36 4.27
C MET A 232 -17.68 -12.58 2.95
N ALA A 233 -17.64 -13.27 1.80
CA ALA A 233 -17.31 -12.65 0.51
C ALA A 233 -18.26 -11.49 0.11
N GLU A 234 -19.54 -11.57 0.49
CA GLU A 234 -20.55 -10.54 0.21
C GLU A 234 -20.56 -9.40 1.24
N GLU A 235 -20.12 -9.66 2.47
CA GLU A 235 -20.20 -8.71 3.59
C GLU A 235 -18.95 -7.83 3.69
N VAL A 236 -17.78 -8.38 3.37
CA VAL A 236 -16.50 -7.70 3.61
C VAL A 236 -15.79 -7.37 2.29
N ASP A 237 -15.87 -6.09 1.92
CA ASP A 237 -15.22 -5.50 0.74
C ASP A 237 -14.03 -4.60 1.08
N PHE A 238 -13.15 -4.37 0.10
CA PHE A 238 -12.00 -3.46 0.26
C PHE A 238 -12.39 -1.98 0.46
N ARG A 239 -13.66 -1.62 0.26
CA ARG A 239 -14.12 -0.23 0.36
C ARG A 239 -14.41 0.18 1.81
N GLY A 240 -14.28 -0.76 2.76
CA GLY A 240 -14.46 -0.50 4.18
C GLY A 240 -15.90 -0.12 4.51
N LYS A 241 -16.88 -0.80 3.90
CA LYS A 241 -18.29 -0.71 4.32
C LYS A 241 -18.50 -1.31 5.70
N ASP A 242 -17.84 -2.44 5.96
CA ASP A 242 -17.68 -2.98 7.29
C ASP A 242 -16.36 -2.43 7.87
N HIS A 243 -16.46 -1.65 8.94
CA HIS A 243 -15.30 -0.99 9.54
C HIS A 243 -14.32 -1.96 10.19
N LYS A 244 -14.66 -3.25 10.33
CA LYS A 244 -13.70 -4.27 10.80
C LYS A 244 -12.61 -4.60 9.78
N PHE A 245 -12.80 -4.26 8.50
CA PHE A 245 -11.84 -4.47 7.42
C PHE A 245 -11.70 -3.23 6.54
N MET A 246 -10.61 -2.47 6.72
CA MET A 246 -10.40 -1.19 6.03
C MET A 246 -8.94 -0.98 5.61
N PRO A 247 -8.33 -1.91 4.86
CA PRO A 247 -6.92 -1.83 4.47
C PRO A 247 -6.59 -0.64 3.56
N PHE A 248 -7.60 -0.05 2.91
CA PHE A 248 -7.49 1.13 2.05
C PHE A 248 -8.10 2.40 2.66
N GLY A 249 -8.51 2.36 3.92
CA GLY A 249 -9.36 3.38 4.53
C GLY A 249 -10.80 3.36 4.00
N THR A 250 -11.56 4.42 4.26
CA THR A 250 -12.95 4.57 3.83
C THR A 250 -13.32 6.05 3.63
N GLY A 251 -14.53 6.29 3.09
CA GLY A 251 -15.09 7.63 2.92
C GLY A 251 -14.36 8.52 1.90
N ARG A 252 -14.33 9.83 2.15
CA ARG A 252 -13.81 10.85 1.21
C ARG A 252 -12.30 10.73 0.91
N ARG A 253 -11.56 10.01 1.77
CA ARG A 253 -10.10 9.81 1.64
C ARG A 253 -9.75 8.34 1.40
N LEU A 254 -10.71 7.54 0.93
CA LEU A 254 -10.46 6.18 0.44
C LEU A 254 -9.30 6.18 -0.56
N CYS A 255 -8.40 5.20 -0.44
CA CYS A 255 -7.22 5.10 -1.30
C CYS A 255 -7.58 5.17 -2.79
N LEU A 256 -6.97 6.12 -3.50
CA LEU A 256 -7.15 6.30 -4.94
C LEU A 256 -6.67 5.06 -5.73
N GLY A 257 -5.66 4.36 -5.21
CA GLY A 257 -5.06 3.17 -5.81
C GLY A 257 -5.81 1.86 -5.57
N LEU A 258 -6.95 1.86 -4.86
CA LEU A 258 -7.67 0.63 -4.50
C LEU A 258 -7.99 -0.23 -5.73
N SER A 259 -8.52 0.38 -6.79
CA SER A 259 -8.90 -0.36 -8.02
C SER A 259 -7.69 -1.01 -8.68
N MET A 260 -6.54 -0.33 -8.68
CA MET A 260 -5.27 -0.84 -9.19
C MET A 260 -4.77 -1.98 -8.30
N ALA A 261 -4.64 -1.76 -6.99
CA ALA A 261 -4.13 -2.77 -6.05
C ALA A 261 -4.96 -4.06 -6.05
N LYS A 262 -6.30 -3.92 -6.09
CA LYS A 262 -7.24 -5.06 -6.17
C LYS A 262 -7.00 -5.95 -7.40
N ARG A 263 -6.44 -5.41 -8.49
CA ARG A 263 -6.13 -6.16 -9.71
C ARG A 263 -4.69 -6.63 -9.74
N VAL A 264 -3.76 -5.71 -9.47
CA VAL A 264 -2.32 -5.93 -9.64
C VAL A 264 -1.77 -6.90 -8.61
N VAL A 265 -2.15 -6.80 -7.33
CA VAL A 265 -1.63 -7.69 -6.27
C VAL A 265 -1.96 -9.17 -6.55
N PRO A 266 -3.24 -9.57 -6.74
CA PRO A 266 -3.55 -10.96 -7.04
C PRO A 266 -3.01 -11.39 -8.39
N PHE A 267 -2.89 -10.49 -9.38
CA PHE A 267 -2.29 -10.83 -10.67
C PHE A 267 -0.80 -11.15 -10.57
N ILE A 268 -0.03 -10.36 -9.82
CA ILE A 268 1.38 -10.64 -9.55
C ILE A 268 1.51 -11.98 -8.82
N LEU A 269 0.72 -12.20 -7.77
CA LEU A 269 0.76 -13.45 -7.00
C LEU A 269 0.41 -14.67 -7.88
N ALA A 270 -0.69 -14.61 -8.62
CA ALA A 270 -1.09 -15.67 -9.53
C ALA A 270 -0.01 -15.95 -10.58
N SER A 271 0.62 -14.91 -11.13
CA SER A 271 1.70 -15.06 -12.10
C SER A 271 2.93 -15.72 -11.50
N LEU A 272 3.34 -15.33 -10.28
CA LEU A 272 4.48 -15.92 -9.58
C LEU A 272 4.22 -17.39 -9.22
N LEU A 273 3.04 -17.70 -8.68
CA LEU A 273 2.64 -19.06 -8.32
C LEU A 273 2.41 -19.95 -9.55
N HIS A 274 2.00 -19.39 -10.68
CA HIS A 274 1.80 -20.15 -11.90
C HIS A 274 3.14 -20.49 -12.57
N ALA A 275 4.07 -19.53 -12.61
CA ALA A 275 5.34 -19.70 -13.29
C ALA A 275 6.34 -20.57 -12.51
N PHE A 276 6.25 -20.59 -11.17
CA PHE A 276 7.26 -21.21 -10.32
C PHE A 276 6.66 -22.04 -9.19
N GLU A 277 7.28 -23.18 -8.93
CA GLU A 277 7.25 -23.83 -7.63
C GLU A 277 8.22 -23.08 -6.69
N TRP A 278 7.72 -22.56 -5.59
CA TRP A 278 8.52 -21.79 -4.63
C TRP A 278 8.98 -22.67 -3.48
N ARG A 279 10.29 -22.70 -3.23
CA ARG A 279 10.87 -23.46 -2.11
C ARG A 279 11.63 -22.55 -1.16
N LEU A 280 11.62 -22.92 0.11
CA LEU A 280 12.48 -22.31 1.12
C LEU A 280 13.93 -22.82 0.98
N PRO A 281 14.94 -22.03 1.39
CA PRO A 281 16.34 -22.45 1.40
C PRO A 281 16.55 -23.73 2.19
N ALA A 282 17.57 -24.50 1.82
CA ALA A 282 17.89 -25.75 2.51
C ALA A 282 18.07 -25.52 4.02
N GLY A 283 17.36 -26.32 4.83
CA GLY A 283 17.38 -26.24 6.29
C GLY A 283 16.36 -25.27 6.91
N VAL A 284 15.58 -24.54 6.11
CA VAL A 284 14.48 -23.69 6.58
C VAL A 284 13.16 -24.43 6.37
N THR A 285 12.47 -24.79 7.46
CA THR A 285 11.10 -25.34 7.38
C THR A 285 10.08 -24.22 7.33
N ALA A 286 8.84 -24.54 6.92
CA ALA A 286 7.74 -23.57 6.91
C ALA A 286 7.55 -22.95 8.29
N GLU A 287 7.55 -23.76 9.35
CA GLU A 287 7.38 -23.38 10.77
C GLU A 287 8.57 -22.60 11.35
N ALA A 288 9.72 -22.65 10.68
CA ALA A 288 10.92 -21.89 11.05
C ALA A 288 11.04 -20.55 10.31
N LEU A 289 10.19 -20.28 9.32
CA LEU A 289 10.17 -18.99 8.59
C LEU A 289 9.89 -17.83 9.57
N ASP A 290 10.77 -16.83 9.57
CA ASP A 290 10.62 -15.65 10.43
C ASP A 290 9.61 -14.68 9.81
N LEU A 291 8.47 -14.51 10.47
CA LEU A 291 7.42 -13.54 10.11
C LEU A 291 7.42 -12.32 11.05
N SER A 292 8.53 -12.05 11.74
CA SER A 292 8.64 -10.90 12.62
C SER A 292 8.35 -9.60 11.88
N GLU A 293 7.48 -8.78 12.48
CA GLU A 293 6.97 -7.54 11.92
C GLU A 293 7.87 -6.35 12.31
N LYS A 294 8.02 -5.38 11.40
CA LYS A 294 8.66 -4.09 11.66
C LYS A 294 7.89 -2.94 11.03
N PHE A 295 7.64 -1.91 11.83
CA PHE A 295 7.14 -0.63 11.36
C PHE A 295 8.30 0.31 11.01
N THR A 296 8.32 0.78 9.76
CA THR A 296 9.35 1.72 9.31
C THR A 296 9.04 3.16 9.71
N THR A 297 10.03 4.05 9.59
CA THR A 297 9.88 5.49 9.87
C THR A 297 8.89 6.20 8.94
N VAL A 298 8.54 5.58 7.81
CA VAL A 298 7.52 6.05 6.87
C VAL A 298 6.18 5.34 7.05
N ASN A 299 5.99 4.68 8.21
CA ASN A 299 4.75 4.01 8.59
C ASN A 299 4.34 2.92 7.59
N VAL A 300 5.30 2.07 7.28
CA VAL A 300 5.10 0.91 6.41
C VAL A 300 5.40 -0.36 7.19
N HIS A 301 4.54 -1.35 7.06
CA HIS A 301 4.61 -2.62 7.78
C HIS A 301 5.32 -3.69 6.95
N VAL A 302 6.54 -4.04 7.33
CA VAL A 302 7.43 -4.95 6.57
C VAL A 302 7.94 -6.08 7.44
N LEU A 303 8.42 -7.14 6.81
CA LEU A 303 9.19 -8.17 7.50
C LEU A 303 10.50 -7.60 8.06
N VAL A 304 10.89 -8.02 9.26
CA VAL A 304 12.23 -7.72 9.81
C VAL A 304 13.31 -8.29 8.88
N THR A 305 13.11 -9.53 8.46
CA THR A 305 14.00 -10.26 7.55
C THR A 305 13.26 -10.52 6.24
N PRO A 306 13.67 -9.92 5.10
CA PRO A 306 13.04 -10.18 3.81
C PRO A 306 13.02 -11.66 3.48
N ILE A 307 11.95 -12.13 2.85
CA ILE A 307 11.83 -13.55 2.51
C ILE A 307 12.93 -13.96 1.52
N LYS A 308 13.50 -15.13 1.76
CA LYS A 308 14.38 -15.80 0.80
C LYS A 308 13.62 -17.01 0.29
N ALA A 309 13.19 -16.96 -0.96
CA ALA A 309 12.50 -18.05 -1.64
C ALA A 309 13.21 -18.36 -2.96
N ILE A 310 13.30 -19.64 -3.29
CA ILE A 310 13.98 -20.15 -4.49
C ILE A 310 12.88 -20.49 -5.50
N PRO A 311 12.81 -19.77 -6.64
CA PRO A 311 11.89 -20.12 -7.72
C PRO A 311 12.43 -21.30 -8.52
N ILE A 312 11.61 -22.33 -8.71
CA ILE A 312 11.89 -23.46 -9.58
C ILE A 312 10.83 -23.45 -10.69
N LEU A 313 11.24 -23.47 -11.95
CA LEU A 313 10.29 -23.50 -13.07
C LEU A 313 9.36 -24.73 -12.92
N ALA A 314 8.05 -24.48 -12.96
CA ALA A 314 7.07 -25.55 -12.87
C ALA A 314 7.24 -26.53 -14.06
N SER A 315 7.23 -27.83 -13.78
CA SER A 315 7.50 -28.90 -14.77
C SER A 315 6.58 -28.89 -15.99
N ASP A 316 5.39 -28.31 -15.86
CA ASP A 316 4.35 -28.27 -16.90
C ASP A 316 4.54 -27.08 -17.87
N GLN A 317 5.61 -26.30 -17.70
CA GLN A 317 5.99 -25.16 -18.53
C GLN A 317 7.26 -25.42 -19.37
N ILE A 318 7.78 -26.66 -19.38
CA ILE A 318 8.87 -27.15 -20.24
C ILE A 318 8.25 -27.93 -21.41
#